data_AF-A0A434TES2-F1
#
_entry.id   AF-A0A434TES2-F1
#
_cell.length_a   1.000
_cell.length_b   1.000
_cell.length_c   1.000
_cell.angle_alpha   90.00
_cell.angle_beta   90.00
_cell.angle_gamma   90.00
#
_symmetry.space_group_name_H-M   'P 1'
#
loop_
_entity.id
_entity.type
_entity.pdbx_description
1 polymer ?
#
loop_
_entity_poly.entity_id
_entity_poly.type
_entity_poly.pdbx_seq_one_letter_code
_entity_poly.pdbx_strand_id
1 'polypeptide(L)'
;MFGQSSEVTASIQAFLKSVTVPIIQALKDDAIDQVGTGTLFGVAGRLFFVTARHIFDDVRPEDLCIPRSPDGDRDPQTLGRITVTKPKNESIDIAIVEILSPDAIARIQAGWRIHTFNSMKLASKRGSFALSGYPSDLGKRPHPALVGSTLFILETDRCDNIPAKADKPVSPDLDLFFAYGRDGLRADGKPMDTPHLRGTSGASIWEFCQNAGQLWTPDDALKIVGVQSSMDRNYDYFRAKSCLYLLETFKKIDNELASEVDQFRKLLGT
;
A
#
# COMPACT_ATOMS: atom_id res chain seq x y z
N MET A 1 -10.96 16.31 -2.83
CA MET A 1 -9.70 17.07 -2.81
C MET A 1 -9.74 18.02 -1.62
N PHE A 2 -8.79 17.93 -0.67
CA PHE A 2 -8.79 18.52 0.70
C PHE A 2 -8.91 20.07 0.82
N GLY A 3 -9.78 20.72 0.03
CA GLY A 3 -9.85 22.18 -0.10
C GLY A 3 -8.58 22.81 -0.67
N GLN A 4 -7.68 22.02 -1.26
CA GLN A 4 -6.36 22.45 -1.70
C GLN A 4 -6.37 22.94 -3.16
N SER A 5 -5.35 23.73 -3.52
CA SER A 5 -5.15 24.16 -4.90
C SER A 5 -4.88 22.96 -5.84
N SER A 6 -5.11 23.15 -7.14
CA SER A 6 -4.86 22.12 -8.16
C SER A 6 -3.41 21.61 -8.18
N GLU A 7 -2.45 22.49 -7.86
CA GLU A 7 -1.02 22.16 -7.81
C GLU A 7 -0.65 21.25 -6.64
N VAL A 8 -1.25 21.50 -5.46
CA VAL A 8 -1.07 20.65 -4.27
C VAL A 8 -1.53 19.24 -4.58
N THR A 9 -2.68 19.12 -5.22
CA THR A 9 -3.24 17.81 -5.53
C THR A 9 -2.46 17.07 -6.61
N ALA A 10 -2.04 17.76 -7.66
CA ALA A 10 -1.16 17.16 -8.67
C ALA A 10 0.13 16.63 -8.02
N SER A 11 0.70 17.37 -7.07
CA SER A 11 1.90 16.96 -6.33
C SER A 11 1.66 15.73 -5.45
N ILE A 12 0.52 15.68 -4.74
CA ILE A 12 0.10 14.52 -3.94
C ILE A 12 -0.10 13.29 -4.84
N GLN A 13 -0.77 13.45 -5.98
CA GLN A 13 -1.05 12.36 -6.92
C GLN A 13 0.24 11.80 -7.53
N ALA A 14 1.14 12.68 -7.97
CA ALA A 14 2.45 12.28 -8.49
C ALA A 14 3.27 11.52 -7.43
N PHE A 15 3.24 12.00 -6.18
CA PHE A 15 3.87 11.30 -5.06
C PHE A 15 3.25 9.92 -4.84
N LEU A 16 1.93 9.82 -4.70
CA LEU A 16 1.21 8.57 -4.48
C LEU A 16 1.49 7.55 -5.61
N LYS A 17 1.58 8.02 -6.85
CA LYS A 17 2.01 7.20 -8.00
C LYS A 17 3.43 6.65 -7.81
N SER A 18 4.37 7.46 -7.33
CA SER A 18 5.76 7.06 -7.14
C SER A 18 6.02 6.03 -6.03
N VAL A 19 5.05 5.82 -5.14
CA VAL A 19 5.19 5.00 -3.92
C VAL A 19 4.25 3.79 -3.88
N THR A 20 3.22 3.80 -4.73
CA THR A 20 2.23 2.72 -4.80
C THR A 20 2.63 1.77 -5.91
N VAL A 21 2.94 0.52 -5.56
CA VAL A 21 3.48 -0.47 -6.48
C VAL A 21 2.42 -1.51 -6.80
N PRO A 22 2.07 -1.73 -8.08
CA PRO A 22 1.17 -2.81 -8.46
C PRO A 22 1.91 -4.15 -8.37
N ILE A 23 1.20 -5.18 -7.93
CA ILE A 23 1.70 -6.56 -7.88
C ILE A 23 1.11 -7.32 -9.04
N ILE A 24 1.99 -7.90 -9.84
CA ILE A 24 1.64 -8.65 -11.03
C ILE A 24 2.08 -10.09 -10.82
N GLN A 25 1.23 -11.04 -11.18
CA GLN A 25 1.59 -12.44 -11.25
C GLN A 25 1.91 -12.80 -12.70
N ALA A 26 3.08 -13.38 -12.92
CA ALA A 26 3.39 -14.05 -14.18
C ALA A 26 2.58 -15.37 -14.27
N LEU A 27 1.78 -15.52 -15.32
CA LEU A 27 1.03 -16.74 -15.63
C LEU A 27 1.70 -17.50 -16.78
N LYS A 28 1.14 -18.66 -17.13
CA LYS A 28 1.55 -19.40 -18.33
C LYS A 28 1.24 -18.59 -19.60
N ASP A 29 1.98 -18.87 -20.68
CA ASP A 29 1.77 -18.29 -22.01
C ASP A 29 1.90 -16.75 -22.07
N ASP A 30 2.84 -16.19 -21.28
CA ASP A 30 3.13 -14.75 -21.17
C ASP A 30 1.93 -13.90 -20.71
N ALA A 31 0.88 -14.53 -20.17
CA ALA A 31 -0.22 -13.83 -19.54
C ALA A 31 0.23 -13.25 -18.18
N ILE A 32 -0.32 -12.10 -17.84
CA ILE A 32 -0.05 -11.40 -16.58
C ILE A 32 -1.35 -10.95 -15.96
N ASP A 33 -1.48 -11.11 -14.65
CA ASP A 33 -2.65 -10.65 -13.89
C ASP A 33 -2.22 -9.74 -12.74
N GLN A 34 -3.02 -8.71 -12.45
CA GLN A 34 -2.77 -7.79 -11.35
C GLN A 34 -3.46 -8.32 -10.09
N VAL A 35 -2.66 -8.87 -9.19
CA VAL A 35 -3.14 -9.63 -8.03
C VAL A 35 -3.20 -8.81 -6.75
N GLY A 36 -2.55 -7.65 -6.71
CA GLY A 36 -2.48 -6.83 -5.51
C GLY A 36 -1.79 -5.49 -5.69
N THR A 37 -1.58 -4.82 -4.56
CA THR A 37 -0.82 -3.59 -4.44
C THR A 37 0.13 -3.70 -3.25
N GLY A 38 1.24 -2.98 -3.26
CA GLY A 38 2.08 -2.86 -2.08
C GLY A 38 2.88 -1.57 -2.03
N THR A 39 3.78 -1.51 -1.05
CA THR A 39 4.62 -0.34 -0.78
C THR A 39 6.03 -0.80 -0.40
N LEU A 40 7.04 -0.07 -0.87
CA LEU A 40 8.44 -0.39 -0.64
C LEU A 40 8.99 0.32 0.60
N PHE A 41 9.77 -0.40 1.39
CA PHE A 41 10.42 0.09 2.61
C PHE A 41 11.92 -0.22 2.61
N GLY A 42 12.72 0.76 3.00
CA GLY A 42 14.14 0.65 3.27
C GLY A 42 14.37 0.75 4.78
N VAL A 43 14.85 -0.33 5.41
CA VAL A 43 15.07 -0.39 6.87
C VAL A 43 16.37 -1.12 7.11
N ALA A 44 17.25 -0.60 7.98
CA ALA A 44 18.55 -1.20 8.27
C ALA A 44 19.37 -1.57 7.01
N GLY A 45 19.34 -0.71 5.99
CA GLY A 45 20.05 -0.94 4.71
C GLY A 45 19.46 -2.05 3.82
N ARG A 46 18.30 -2.62 4.17
CA ARG A 46 17.64 -3.70 3.45
C ARG A 46 16.37 -3.19 2.77
N LEU A 47 15.97 -3.86 1.68
CA LEU A 47 14.79 -3.51 0.90
C LEU A 47 13.66 -4.51 1.17
N PHE A 48 12.50 -3.99 1.52
CA PHE A 48 11.30 -4.74 1.82
C PHE A 48 10.14 -4.27 0.96
N PHE A 49 9.26 -5.20 0.65
CA PHE A 49 8.00 -4.95 -0.02
C PHE A 49 6.86 -5.43 0.88
N VAL A 50 5.97 -4.50 1.23
CA VAL A 50 4.84 -4.73 2.14
C VAL A 50 3.56 -4.86 1.33
N THR A 51 2.79 -5.91 1.61
CA THR A 51 1.51 -6.17 0.94
C THR A 51 0.59 -7.04 1.80
N ALA A 52 -0.55 -7.49 1.26
CA ALA A 52 -1.49 -8.37 1.93
C ALA A 52 -0.96 -9.81 2.02
N ARG A 53 -1.26 -10.49 3.14
CA ARG A 53 -0.87 -11.89 3.39
C ARG A 53 -1.50 -12.83 2.37
N HIS A 54 -2.80 -12.64 2.11
CA HIS A 54 -3.59 -13.58 1.30
C HIS A 54 -3.16 -13.66 -0.17
N ILE A 55 -2.39 -12.70 -0.68
CA ILE A 55 -1.80 -12.80 -2.03
C ILE A 55 -0.98 -14.09 -2.15
N PHE A 56 -0.29 -14.48 -1.08
CA PHE A 56 0.53 -15.69 -1.03
C PHE A 56 -0.23 -16.98 -0.73
N ASP A 57 -1.56 -16.94 -0.68
CA ASP A 57 -2.37 -18.15 -0.56
C ASP A 57 -2.54 -18.81 -1.95
N ASP A 58 -2.58 -18.01 -3.02
CA ASP A 58 -2.75 -18.47 -4.41
C ASP A 58 -1.55 -18.16 -5.32
N VAL A 59 -0.69 -17.20 -4.94
CA VAL A 59 0.45 -16.76 -5.76
C VAL A 59 1.77 -17.23 -5.15
N ARG A 60 2.57 -17.91 -5.96
CA ARG A 60 3.92 -18.32 -5.53
C ARG A 60 4.82 -17.09 -5.48
N PRO A 61 5.65 -16.92 -4.42
CA PRO A 61 6.51 -15.75 -4.30
C PRO A 61 7.42 -15.50 -5.52
N GLU A 62 7.93 -16.56 -6.15
CA GLU A 62 8.80 -16.48 -7.33
C GLU A 62 8.10 -15.94 -8.59
N ASP A 63 6.76 -16.00 -8.65
CA ASP A 63 5.95 -15.52 -9.77
C ASP A 63 5.57 -14.04 -9.61
N LEU A 64 5.95 -13.40 -8.49
CA LEU A 64 5.66 -11.99 -8.26
C LEU A 64 6.58 -11.09 -9.08
N CYS A 65 5.93 -10.27 -9.89
CA CYS A 65 6.54 -9.23 -10.71
C CYS A 65 6.03 -7.85 -10.30
N ILE A 66 6.88 -6.84 -10.50
CA ILE A 66 6.50 -5.43 -10.41
C ILE A 66 7.04 -4.67 -11.63
N PRO A 67 6.36 -3.59 -12.08
CA PRO A 67 6.89 -2.74 -13.14
C PRO A 67 8.23 -2.10 -12.75
N ARG A 68 9.03 -1.74 -13.75
CA ARG A 68 10.29 -0.99 -13.53
C ARG A 68 10.08 0.40 -12.95
N SER A 69 8.97 1.05 -13.27
CA SER A 69 8.67 2.41 -12.80
C SER A 69 7.15 2.64 -12.62
N PRO A 70 6.75 3.74 -11.97
CA PRO A 70 5.36 4.14 -11.78
C PRO A 70 4.54 4.34 -13.06
N ASP A 71 5.20 4.55 -14.20
CA ASP A 71 4.51 4.76 -15.47
C ASP A 71 4.01 3.46 -16.11
N GLY A 72 4.26 2.33 -15.47
CA GLY A 72 3.95 0.99 -15.95
C GLY A 72 5.08 0.42 -16.79
N ASP A 73 4.96 -0.88 -17.09
CA ASP A 73 5.93 -1.61 -17.89
C ASP A 73 5.19 -2.60 -18.81
N ARG A 74 5.78 -2.87 -19.97
CA ARG A 74 5.31 -3.95 -20.86
C ARG A 74 5.86 -5.30 -20.43
N ASP A 75 6.97 -5.29 -19.70
CA ASP A 75 7.72 -6.47 -19.31
C ASP A 75 8.05 -6.38 -17.81
N PRO A 76 7.03 -6.55 -16.93
CA PRO A 76 7.21 -6.49 -15.49
C PRO A 76 8.16 -7.59 -15.04
N GLN A 77 9.05 -7.25 -14.11
CA GLN A 77 10.19 -8.09 -13.76
C GLN A 77 9.99 -8.70 -12.38
N THR A 78 10.46 -9.94 -12.22
CA THR A 78 10.43 -10.63 -10.93
C THR A 78 11.27 -9.91 -9.87
N LEU A 79 10.98 -10.19 -8.60
CA LEU A 79 11.76 -9.67 -7.47
C LEU A 79 13.08 -10.44 -7.24
N GLY A 80 13.37 -11.46 -8.07
CA GLY A 80 14.53 -12.33 -7.91
C GLY A 80 14.46 -13.16 -6.62
N ARG A 81 15.59 -13.26 -5.90
CA ARG A 81 15.63 -13.97 -4.62
C ARG A 81 14.93 -13.15 -3.54
N ILE A 82 13.95 -13.75 -2.88
CA ILE A 82 13.18 -13.13 -1.80
C ILE A 82 12.97 -14.07 -0.61
N THR A 83 12.64 -13.50 0.56
CA THR A 83 12.04 -14.22 1.68
C THR A 83 10.72 -13.58 2.03
N VAL A 84 9.74 -14.38 2.49
CA VAL A 84 8.41 -13.88 2.85
C VAL A 84 8.14 -14.17 4.31
N THR A 85 7.88 -13.12 5.09
CA THR A 85 7.45 -13.21 6.49
C THR A 85 5.97 -12.89 6.61
N LYS A 86 5.22 -13.83 7.17
CA LYS A 86 3.78 -13.73 7.43
C LYS A 86 3.50 -13.94 8.92
N PRO A 87 2.60 -13.17 9.55
CA PRO A 87 2.12 -13.49 10.88
C PRO A 87 1.46 -14.88 10.93
N LYS A 88 1.65 -15.61 12.04
CA LYS A 88 0.95 -16.89 12.27
C LYS A 88 -0.57 -16.73 12.38
N ASN A 89 -1.03 -15.58 12.89
CA ASN A 89 -2.44 -15.27 12.98
C ASN A 89 -2.93 -14.74 11.63
N GLU A 90 -3.74 -15.52 10.93
CA GLU A 90 -4.25 -15.20 9.59
C GLU A 90 -5.17 -13.98 9.54
N SER A 91 -5.75 -13.58 10.68
CA SER A 91 -6.50 -12.32 10.76
C SER A 91 -5.60 -11.08 10.62
N ILE A 92 -4.28 -11.23 10.71
CA ILE A 92 -3.31 -10.18 10.39
C ILE A 92 -2.87 -10.38 8.93
N ASP A 93 -3.62 -9.75 8.04
CA ASP A 93 -3.45 -9.87 6.59
C ASP A 93 -2.36 -8.94 6.06
N ILE A 94 -1.14 -9.12 6.57
CA ILE A 94 0.08 -8.42 6.14
C ILE A 94 1.15 -9.46 5.82
N ALA A 95 1.89 -9.24 4.73
CA ALA A 95 3.12 -9.94 4.42
C ALA A 95 4.24 -8.93 4.19
N ILE A 96 5.44 -9.28 4.65
CA ILE A 96 6.68 -8.56 4.37
C ILE A 96 7.54 -9.46 3.51
N VAL A 97 7.90 -8.96 2.33
CA VAL A 97 8.81 -9.61 1.39
C VAL A 97 10.15 -8.92 1.46
N GLU A 98 11.19 -9.60 1.91
CA GLU A 98 12.55 -9.07 1.82
C GLU A 98 13.14 -9.40 0.45
N ILE A 99 13.68 -8.39 -0.22
CA ILE A 99 14.31 -8.53 -1.53
C ILE A 99 15.82 -8.67 -1.32
N LEU A 100 16.39 -9.80 -1.78
CA LEU A 100 17.78 -10.17 -1.54
C LEU A 100 18.65 -10.10 -2.79
N SER A 101 18.05 -9.97 -3.98
CA SER A 101 18.79 -9.89 -5.25
C SER A 101 19.33 -8.47 -5.47
N PRO A 102 20.66 -8.27 -5.56
CA PRO A 102 21.25 -6.94 -5.76
C PRO A 102 20.75 -6.23 -7.02
N ASP A 103 20.61 -6.95 -8.13
CA ASP A 103 20.11 -6.39 -9.39
C ASP A 103 18.65 -5.93 -9.27
N ALA A 104 17.81 -6.72 -8.59
CA ALA A 104 16.44 -6.32 -8.32
C ALA A 104 16.38 -5.10 -7.41
N ILE A 105 17.20 -5.05 -6.35
CA ILE A 105 17.28 -3.90 -5.43
C ILE A 105 17.67 -2.63 -6.19
N ALA A 106 18.75 -2.67 -6.97
CA ALA A 106 19.24 -1.53 -7.72
C ALA A 106 18.20 -1.02 -8.73
N ARG A 107 17.55 -1.94 -9.44
CA ARG A 107 16.46 -1.61 -10.39
C ARG A 107 15.28 -0.95 -9.69
N ILE A 108 14.86 -1.46 -8.54
CA ILE A 108 13.73 -0.91 -7.78
C ILE A 108 14.07 0.46 -7.24
N GLN A 109 15.26 0.63 -6.66
CA GLN A 109 15.76 1.92 -6.17
C GLN A 109 15.87 2.98 -7.26
N ALA A 110 16.13 2.58 -8.51
CA ALA A 110 16.20 3.51 -9.64
C ALA A 110 14.82 4.00 -10.13
N GLY A 111 13.76 3.21 -9.93
CA GLY A 111 12.44 3.48 -10.49
C GLY A 111 11.38 3.92 -9.49
N TRP A 112 11.49 3.46 -8.25
CA TRP A 112 10.46 3.61 -7.22
C TRP A 112 10.97 4.37 -6.01
N ARG A 113 10.07 5.14 -5.40
CA ARG A 113 10.35 5.78 -4.11
C ARG A 113 10.23 4.73 -3.00
N ILE A 114 11.18 4.78 -2.06
CA ILE A 114 11.29 3.84 -0.95
C ILE A 114 11.02 4.58 0.36
N HIS A 115 10.11 4.03 1.16
CA HIS A 115 9.77 4.59 2.47
C HIS A 115 10.71 4.11 3.57
N THR A 116 10.71 4.82 4.67
CA THR A 116 11.27 4.33 5.93
C THR A 116 10.16 4.33 6.98
N PHE A 117 10.46 3.91 8.21
CA PHE A 117 9.48 4.01 9.28
C PHE A 117 9.02 5.45 9.55
N ASN A 118 9.84 6.46 9.25
CA ASN A 118 9.48 7.87 9.40
C ASN A 118 8.35 8.34 8.44
N SER A 119 8.03 7.53 7.43
CA SER A 119 6.86 7.74 6.58
C SER A 119 5.57 7.22 7.20
N MET A 120 5.60 6.63 8.39
CA MET A 120 4.42 6.07 9.08
C MET A 120 3.99 6.92 10.28
N LYS A 121 2.71 6.80 10.65
CA LYS A 121 2.16 7.31 11.91
C LYS A 121 0.97 6.48 12.37
N LEU A 122 0.52 6.70 13.59
CA LEU A 122 -0.80 6.19 14.02
C LEU A 122 -1.92 6.99 13.37
N ALA A 123 -2.94 6.29 12.87
CA ALA A 123 -4.13 6.92 12.31
C ALA A 123 -4.80 7.83 13.35
N SER A 124 -4.98 9.10 13.03
CA SER A 124 -5.82 9.97 13.85
C SER A 124 -7.30 9.54 13.77
N LYS A 125 -8.12 10.07 14.68
CA LYS A 125 -9.57 9.78 14.68
C LYS A 125 -10.34 10.60 13.65
N ARG A 126 -9.86 11.81 13.32
CA ARG A 126 -10.54 12.80 12.47
C ARG A 126 -9.64 13.35 11.36
N GLY A 127 -8.66 12.56 10.94
CA GLY A 127 -7.76 12.91 9.85
C GLY A 127 -8.46 12.83 8.51
N SER A 128 -7.79 13.33 7.48
CA SER A 128 -8.21 13.14 6.09
C SER A 128 -7.37 12.04 5.47
N PHE A 129 -8.01 11.02 4.90
CA PHE A 129 -7.33 9.82 4.45
C PHE A 129 -7.42 9.61 2.94
N ALA A 130 -6.47 8.86 2.40
CA ALA A 130 -6.50 8.38 1.04
C ALA A 130 -6.06 6.91 0.96
N LEU A 131 -6.82 6.09 0.26
CA LEU A 131 -6.38 4.80 -0.25
C LEU A 131 -5.76 5.04 -1.63
N SER A 132 -4.55 4.53 -1.87
CA SER A 132 -3.88 4.59 -3.17
C SER A 132 -3.50 3.19 -3.60
N GLY A 133 -4.10 2.68 -4.68
CA GLY A 133 -3.87 1.32 -5.14
C GLY A 133 -4.26 1.05 -6.58
N TYR A 134 -4.07 -0.19 -7.02
CA TYR A 134 -4.40 -0.63 -8.36
C TYR A 134 -5.55 -1.65 -8.32
N PRO A 135 -6.78 -1.22 -8.60
CA PRO A 135 -7.91 -2.12 -8.76
C PRO A 135 -7.72 -3.01 -10.00
N SER A 136 -7.96 -4.32 -9.86
CA SER A 136 -7.82 -5.31 -10.93
C SER A 136 -8.73 -5.01 -12.11
N ASP A 137 -9.90 -4.41 -11.86
CA ASP A 137 -10.85 -4.05 -12.92
C ASP A 137 -10.35 -2.94 -13.84
N LEU A 138 -9.36 -2.15 -13.39
CA LEU A 138 -8.67 -1.16 -14.23
C LEU A 138 -7.41 -1.73 -14.90
N GLY A 139 -6.90 -2.86 -14.38
CA GLY A 139 -5.68 -3.53 -14.84
C GLY A 139 -5.90 -4.58 -15.93
N LYS A 140 -7.12 -5.11 -16.09
CA LYS A 140 -7.48 -6.07 -17.15
C LYS A 140 -7.37 -5.43 -18.53
N ARG A 141 -6.25 -5.59 -19.21
CA ARG A 141 -6.10 -5.20 -20.62
C ARG A 141 -5.45 -6.33 -21.41
N PRO A 142 -5.86 -6.54 -22.67
CA PRO A 142 -5.15 -7.47 -23.55
C PRO A 142 -3.70 -6.98 -23.74
N HIS A 143 -2.75 -7.92 -23.70
CA HIS A 143 -1.38 -7.69 -24.16
C HIS A 143 -1.45 -7.08 -25.58
N PRO A 144 -0.77 -5.95 -25.87
CA PRO A 144 0.44 -5.43 -25.24
C PRO A 144 0.24 -4.18 -24.34
N ALA A 145 -0.89 -4.04 -23.65
CA ALA A 145 -1.13 -2.87 -22.80
C ALA A 145 -0.23 -2.84 -21.54
N LEU A 146 0.18 -1.64 -21.11
CA LEU A 146 0.94 -1.42 -19.88
C LEU A 146 0.15 -1.90 -18.65
N VAL A 147 0.66 -2.92 -17.97
CA VAL A 147 0.06 -3.44 -16.74
C VAL A 147 0.48 -2.59 -15.55
N GLY A 148 -0.44 -2.38 -14.60
CA GLY A 148 -0.23 -1.50 -13.46
C GLY A 148 -0.21 -0.01 -13.81
N SER A 149 -0.85 0.41 -14.91
CA SER A 149 -0.78 1.80 -15.40
C SER A 149 -1.85 2.74 -14.86
N THR A 150 -2.91 2.23 -14.23
CA THR A 150 -4.02 3.06 -13.75
C THR A 150 -4.13 2.99 -12.24
N LEU A 151 -3.38 3.86 -11.56
CA LEU A 151 -3.54 4.10 -10.14
C LEU A 151 -4.91 4.71 -9.86
N PHE A 152 -5.59 4.17 -8.86
CA PHE A 152 -6.80 4.71 -8.29
C PHE A 152 -6.49 5.29 -6.91
N ILE A 153 -7.00 6.49 -6.65
CA ILE A 153 -6.87 7.20 -5.38
C ILE A 153 -8.27 7.50 -4.88
N LEU A 154 -8.61 6.93 -3.73
CA LEU A 154 -9.87 7.17 -3.03
C LEU A 154 -9.60 8.04 -1.81
N GLU A 155 -10.10 9.27 -1.83
CA GLU A 155 -10.18 10.09 -0.62
C GLU A 155 -11.33 9.58 0.25
N THR A 156 -11.08 9.43 1.54
CA THR A 156 -12.06 8.81 2.45
C THR A 156 -11.91 9.29 3.88
N ASP A 157 -12.96 9.04 4.65
CA ASP A 157 -13.02 9.27 6.08
C ASP A 157 -12.93 7.95 6.84
N ARG A 158 -12.29 8.01 8.00
CA ARG A 158 -12.29 6.90 8.95
C ARG A 158 -13.67 6.77 9.58
N CYS A 159 -14.17 5.54 9.67
CA CYS A 159 -15.40 5.24 10.40
C CYS A 159 -15.19 5.47 11.90
N ASP A 160 -16.09 6.21 12.55
CA ASP A 160 -16.03 6.46 14.00
C ASP A 160 -16.20 5.19 14.83
N ASN A 161 -16.96 4.22 14.30
CA ASN A 161 -17.28 2.96 14.96
C ASN A 161 -16.93 1.78 14.06
N ILE A 162 -16.65 0.63 14.67
CA ILE A 162 -16.52 -0.64 13.95
C ILE A 162 -17.88 -0.95 13.30
N PRO A 163 -17.95 -1.15 11.97
CA PRO A 163 -19.19 -1.53 11.31
C PRO A 163 -19.79 -2.81 11.90
N ALA A 164 -21.11 -2.83 12.13
CA ALA A 164 -21.79 -3.96 12.77
C ALA A 164 -21.61 -5.29 12.00
N LYS A 165 -21.47 -5.20 10.67
CA LYS A 165 -21.28 -6.33 9.76
C LYS A 165 -19.81 -6.67 9.50
N ALA A 166 -18.87 -6.07 10.24
CA ALA A 166 -17.45 -6.32 10.06
C ALA A 166 -17.06 -7.79 10.25
N ASP A 167 -16.42 -8.36 9.22
CA ASP A 167 -15.89 -9.72 9.23
C ASP A 167 -15.02 -9.98 10.47
N LYS A 168 -15.29 -11.07 11.18
CA LYS A 168 -14.58 -11.45 12.40
C LYS A 168 -13.34 -12.30 12.09
N PRO A 169 -12.30 -12.27 12.95
CA PRO A 169 -12.19 -11.45 14.17
C PRO A 169 -11.90 -9.98 13.86
N VAL A 170 -12.22 -9.09 14.80
CA VAL A 170 -11.87 -7.65 14.75
C VAL A 170 -11.08 -7.30 16.01
N SER A 171 -9.96 -6.62 15.83
CA SER A 171 -9.12 -6.02 16.86
C SER A 171 -9.39 -4.50 16.87
N PRO A 172 -10.17 -3.98 17.85
CA PRO A 172 -10.61 -2.58 17.85
C PRO A 172 -9.51 -1.54 17.71
N ASP A 173 -8.33 -1.82 18.27
CA ASP A 173 -7.20 -0.87 18.29
C ASP A 173 -6.29 -1.00 17.06
N LEU A 174 -6.39 -2.10 16.31
CA LEU A 174 -5.46 -2.43 15.23
C LEU A 174 -6.13 -2.58 13.86
N ASP A 175 -7.45 -2.74 13.82
CA ASP A 175 -8.24 -2.68 12.60
C ASP A 175 -8.81 -1.28 12.40
N LEU A 176 -8.57 -0.74 11.21
CA LEU A 176 -9.07 0.56 10.78
C LEU A 176 -10.16 0.33 9.74
N PHE A 177 -11.25 1.08 9.85
CA PHE A 177 -12.37 1.03 8.92
C PHE A 177 -12.55 2.40 8.27
N PHE A 178 -12.75 2.40 6.96
CA PHE A 178 -12.87 3.61 6.16
C PHE A 178 -14.09 3.51 5.26
N ALA A 179 -14.72 4.65 4.98
CA ALA A 179 -15.86 4.68 4.06
C ALA A 179 -15.40 4.28 2.65
N TYR A 180 -16.23 3.52 1.92
CA TYR A 180 -15.87 3.09 0.57
C TYR A 180 -15.84 4.23 -0.44
N GLY A 181 -16.67 5.27 -0.25
CA GLY A 181 -16.81 6.39 -1.18
C GLY A 181 -17.32 5.97 -2.57
N ARG A 182 -18.01 6.85 -3.28
CA ARG A 182 -18.50 6.55 -4.64
C ARG A 182 -17.65 7.13 -5.75
N ASP A 183 -16.84 8.13 -5.41
CA ASP A 183 -16.00 8.85 -6.34
C ASP A 183 -14.55 8.77 -5.86
N GLY A 184 -13.63 8.65 -6.81
CA GLY A 184 -12.21 8.75 -6.59
C GLY A 184 -11.52 9.44 -7.77
N LEU A 185 -10.20 9.35 -7.78
CA LEU A 185 -9.35 10.02 -8.74
C LEU A 185 -8.40 9.02 -9.40
N ARG A 186 -8.08 9.28 -10.66
CA ARG A 186 -6.95 8.66 -11.35
C ARG A 186 -5.65 9.39 -11.01
N ALA A 187 -4.52 8.78 -11.36
CA ALA A 187 -3.19 9.40 -11.23
C ALA A 187 -3.06 10.75 -11.94
N ASP A 188 -3.82 10.97 -13.02
CA ASP A 188 -3.85 12.23 -13.78
C ASP A 188 -4.86 13.25 -13.22
N GLY A 189 -5.43 12.97 -12.05
CA GLY A 189 -6.39 13.81 -11.35
C GLY A 189 -7.80 13.81 -11.93
N LYS A 190 -8.07 13.00 -12.96
CA LYS A 190 -9.42 12.89 -13.50
C LYS A 190 -10.34 12.16 -12.51
N PRO A 191 -11.54 12.69 -12.26
CA PRO A 191 -12.57 11.98 -11.50
C PRO A 191 -12.93 10.64 -12.15
N MET A 192 -13.26 9.67 -11.31
CA MET A 192 -13.83 8.40 -11.74
C MET A 192 -14.69 7.78 -10.64
N ASP A 193 -15.67 6.96 -11.02
CA ASP A 193 -16.42 6.16 -10.06
C ASP A 193 -15.48 5.18 -9.34
N THR A 194 -15.71 4.97 -8.04
CA THR A 194 -14.95 4.00 -7.26
C THR A 194 -15.18 2.60 -7.86
N PRO A 195 -14.14 1.94 -8.40
CA PRO A 195 -14.26 0.60 -8.93
C PRO A 195 -14.31 -0.41 -7.79
N HIS A 196 -14.64 -1.66 -8.11
CA HIS A 196 -14.44 -2.75 -7.16
C HIS A 196 -12.96 -2.78 -6.71
N LEU A 197 -12.71 -2.63 -5.41
CA LEU A 197 -11.34 -2.56 -4.83
C LEU A 197 -10.60 -3.91 -4.81
N ARG A 198 -10.99 -4.87 -5.67
CA ARG A 198 -10.20 -6.10 -5.84
C ARG A 198 -8.87 -5.70 -6.46
N GLY A 199 -7.75 -6.28 -6.01
CA GLY A 199 -6.41 -5.90 -6.47
C GLY A 199 -5.80 -4.72 -5.72
N THR A 200 -6.56 -3.96 -4.91
CA THR A 200 -5.96 -2.97 -3.99
C THR A 200 -5.44 -3.60 -2.70
N SER A 201 -5.64 -4.91 -2.49
CA SER A 201 -5.13 -5.63 -1.32
C SER A 201 -3.63 -5.35 -1.14
N GLY A 202 -3.25 -4.90 0.05
CA GLY A 202 -1.88 -4.50 0.38
C GLY A 202 -1.55 -3.03 0.10
N ALA A 203 -2.47 -2.25 -0.48
CA ALA A 203 -2.32 -0.82 -0.69
C ALA A 203 -2.15 -0.07 0.64
N SER A 204 -1.28 0.94 0.66
CA SER A 204 -1.14 1.82 1.82
C SER A 204 -2.34 2.75 1.96
N ILE A 205 -2.76 2.95 3.21
CA ILE A 205 -3.66 4.03 3.62
C ILE A 205 -2.82 5.20 4.09
N TRP A 206 -3.06 6.37 3.51
CA TRP A 206 -2.34 7.60 3.78
C TRP A 206 -3.21 8.54 4.58
N GLU A 207 -2.63 9.22 5.56
CA GLU A 207 -3.25 10.35 6.25
C GLU A 207 -2.54 11.64 5.84
N PHE A 208 -3.32 12.63 5.43
CA PHE A 208 -2.83 13.98 5.17
C PHE A 208 -2.65 14.74 6.49
N CYS A 209 -1.41 15.11 6.77
CA CYS A 209 -0.95 15.83 7.95
C CYS A 209 -0.62 17.27 7.54
N GLN A 210 -1.49 18.21 7.93
CA GLN A 210 -1.25 19.62 7.62
C GLN A 210 -0.09 20.16 8.46
N ASN A 211 1.00 20.57 7.79
CA ASN A 211 2.07 21.34 8.43
C ASN A 211 1.73 22.82 8.32
N ALA A 212 1.22 23.42 9.41
CA ALA A 212 0.84 24.82 9.42
C ALA A 212 2.07 25.74 9.23
N GLY A 213 2.09 26.52 8.14
CA GLY A 213 3.00 27.66 7.97
C GLY A 213 4.41 27.36 7.45
N GLN A 214 4.69 26.16 6.94
CA GLN A 214 5.99 25.82 6.34
C GLN A 214 5.85 25.42 4.87
N LEU A 215 6.93 25.58 4.11
CA LEU A 215 7.09 24.92 2.81
C LEU A 215 6.92 23.42 3.03
N TRP A 216 5.99 22.79 2.30
CA TRP A 216 5.65 21.39 2.48
C TRP A 216 6.11 20.56 1.29
N THR A 217 6.41 19.28 1.54
CA THR A 217 6.53 18.27 0.50
C THR A 217 5.50 17.17 0.73
N PRO A 218 5.05 16.44 -0.31
CA PRO A 218 4.14 15.31 -0.13
C PRO A 218 4.65 14.26 0.87
N ASP A 219 5.96 14.06 0.99
CA ASP A 219 6.57 13.09 1.92
C ASP A 219 6.47 13.50 3.39
N ASP A 220 6.47 14.81 3.64
CA ASP A 220 6.25 15.38 4.96
C ASP A 220 4.76 15.39 5.33
N ALA A 221 3.91 15.66 4.33
CA ALA A 221 2.47 15.85 4.51
C ALA A 221 1.69 14.54 4.49
N LEU A 222 2.18 13.45 3.89
CA LEU A 222 1.46 12.17 3.82
C LEU A 222 2.18 11.12 4.67
N LYS A 223 1.43 10.49 5.57
CA LYS A 223 1.94 9.41 6.41
C LYS A 223 1.12 8.15 6.25
N ILE A 224 1.78 7.01 6.14
CA ILE A 224 1.15 5.69 6.08
C ILE A 224 0.61 5.36 7.46
N VAL A 225 -0.68 5.02 7.53
CA VAL A 225 -1.36 4.66 8.79
C VAL A 225 -1.83 3.22 8.84
N GLY A 226 -1.84 2.55 7.70
CA GLY A 226 -2.21 1.15 7.61
C GLY A 226 -2.12 0.59 6.21
N VAL A 227 -2.50 -0.67 6.08
CA VAL A 227 -2.46 -1.46 4.85
C VAL A 227 -3.86 -2.02 4.58
N GLN A 228 -4.42 -1.73 3.41
CA GLN A 228 -5.73 -2.22 3.01
C GLN A 228 -5.72 -3.76 2.92
N SER A 229 -6.74 -4.40 3.50
CA SER A 229 -6.81 -5.85 3.62
C SER A 229 -8.07 -6.41 2.96
N SER A 230 -9.24 -5.83 3.28
CA SER A 230 -10.51 -6.30 2.72
C SER A 230 -11.48 -5.15 2.49
N MET A 231 -12.60 -5.45 1.83
CA MET A 231 -13.71 -4.53 1.65
C MET A 231 -15.04 -5.23 1.92
N ASP A 232 -16.05 -4.48 2.32
CA ASP A 232 -17.40 -5.00 2.50
C ASP A 232 -18.04 -5.37 1.16
N ARG A 233 -18.87 -6.41 1.17
CA ARG A 233 -19.58 -6.89 -0.04
C ARG A 233 -20.65 -5.93 -0.53
N ASN A 234 -21.17 -5.06 0.34
CA ASN A 234 -22.17 -4.04 -0.02
C ASN A 234 -21.52 -2.69 -0.31
N TYR A 235 -20.18 -2.60 -0.32
CA TYR A 235 -19.44 -1.37 -0.58
C TYR A 235 -19.75 -0.24 0.42
N ASP A 236 -20.03 -0.60 1.68
CA ASP A 236 -20.24 0.39 2.75
C ASP A 236 -18.90 0.90 3.30
N TYR A 237 -17.93 0.00 3.46
CA TYR A 237 -16.61 0.30 4.02
C TYR A 237 -15.52 -0.58 3.41
N PHE A 238 -14.27 -0.19 3.64
CA PHE A 238 -13.13 -1.08 3.53
C PHE A 238 -12.33 -1.12 4.85
N ARG A 239 -11.61 -2.23 5.04
CA ARG A 239 -10.82 -2.51 6.25
C ARG A 239 -9.34 -2.46 5.93
N ALA A 240 -8.59 -1.84 6.82
CA ALA A 240 -7.14 -1.82 6.80
C ALA A 240 -6.56 -2.30 8.14
N LYS A 241 -5.33 -2.78 8.10
CA LYS A 241 -4.52 -3.15 9.26
C LYS A 241 -3.63 -1.98 9.63
N SER A 242 -3.68 -1.54 10.89
CA SER A 242 -2.85 -0.45 11.42
C SER A 242 -1.36 -0.71 11.17
N CYS A 243 -0.57 0.36 11.02
CA CYS A 243 0.89 0.29 10.95
C CYS A 243 1.53 -0.42 12.16
N LEU A 244 0.83 -0.51 13.29
CA LEU A 244 1.27 -1.31 14.44
C LEU A 244 1.40 -2.81 14.11
N TYR A 245 0.48 -3.37 13.31
CA TYR A 245 0.61 -4.75 12.85
C TYR A 245 1.79 -4.93 11.90
N LEU A 246 2.05 -3.93 11.06
CA LEU A 246 3.20 -3.93 10.17
C LEU A 246 4.51 -3.96 10.96
N LEU A 247 4.65 -3.08 11.96
CA LEU A 247 5.79 -3.03 12.86
C LEU A 247 6.00 -4.36 13.60
N GLU A 248 4.94 -4.96 14.16
CA GLU A 248 5.02 -6.29 14.79
C GLU A 248 5.43 -7.40 13.83
N THR A 249 5.15 -7.24 12.53
CA THR A 249 5.56 -8.20 11.52
C THR A 249 7.05 -8.03 11.20
N PHE A 250 7.56 -6.79 11.13
CA PHE A 250 8.99 -6.50 10.99
C PHE A 250 9.82 -7.07 12.16
N LYS A 251 9.34 -6.93 13.41
CA LYS A 251 10.03 -7.47 14.60
C LYS A 251 10.28 -8.98 14.56
N LYS A 252 9.50 -9.72 13.76
CA LYS A 252 9.60 -11.19 13.67
C LYS A 252 10.68 -11.67 12.70
N ILE A 253 11.25 -10.76 11.91
CA ILE A 253 12.27 -11.11 10.92
C ILE A 253 13.60 -11.40 11.63
N ASP A 254 14.12 -10.43 12.40
CA ASP A 254 15.34 -10.59 13.21
C ASP A 254 15.48 -9.47 14.27
N ASN A 255 16.55 -9.57 15.07
CA ASN A 255 16.84 -8.66 16.18
C ASN A 255 17.20 -7.23 15.74
N GLU A 256 17.81 -7.08 14.55
CA GLU A 256 18.18 -5.75 14.05
C GLU A 256 16.92 -4.96 13.71
N LEU A 257 15.99 -5.57 12.96
CA LEU A 257 14.70 -4.96 12.65
C LEU A 257 13.84 -4.78 13.90
N ALA A 258 13.92 -5.69 14.88
CA ALA A 258 13.25 -5.49 16.16
C ALA A 258 13.74 -4.23 16.89
N SER A 259 15.04 -3.96 16.88
CA SER A 259 15.63 -2.74 17.45
C SER A 259 15.15 -1.48 16.73
N GLU A 260 15.16 -1.47 15.38
CA GLU A 260 14.65 -0.35 14.58
C GLU A 260 13.18 -0.04 14.88
N VAL A 261 12.35 -1.08 15.00
CA VAL A 261 10.94 -0.93 15.37
C VAL A 261 10.79 -0.35 16.77
N ASP A 262 11.56 -0.84 17.75
CA ASP A 262 11.47 -0.38 19.13
C ASP A 262 11.95 1.08 19.30
N GLN A 263 12.94 1.51 18.51
CA GLN A 263 13.34 2.90 18.44
C GLN A 263 12.23 3.77 17.84
N PHE A 264 11.63 3.34 16.73
CA PHE A 264 10.56 4.08 16.07
C PHE A 264 9.30 4.20 16.95
N ARG A 265 8.94 3.15 17.69
CA ARG A 265 7.78 3.18 18.61
C ARG A 265 7.89 4.23 19.70
N LYS A 266 9.09 4.42 20.25
CA LYS A 266 9.35 5.51 21.20
C LYS A 266 9.03 6.88 20.60
N LEU A 267 9.28 7.07 19.30
CA LEU A 267 8.93 8.31 18.58
C LEU A 267 7.43 8.46 18.35
N LEU A 268 6.70 7.35 18.19
CA LEU A 268 5.23 7.35 18.10
C LEU A 268 4.53 7.59 19.45
N GLY A 269 5.28 7.55 20.57
CA GLY A 269 4.71 7.64 21.92
C GLY A 269 3.94 6.39 22.34
N THR A 270 4.33 5.22 21.83
CA THR A 270 3.72 3.90 22.12
C THR A 270 4.74 2.89 22.59
#